data_AF-T2JU54-F1
#
_entry.id   AF-T2JU54-F1
#
_cell.length_a   1.000
_cell.length_b   1.000
_cell.length_c   1.000
_cell.angle_alpha   90.00
_cell.angle_beta   90.00
_cell.angle_gamma   90.00
#
_symmetry.space_group_name_H-M   'P 1'
#
loop_
_entity.id
_entity.type
_entity.pdbx_description
1 polymer ?
#
loop_
_entity_poly.entity_id
_entity_poly.type
_entity_poly.pdbx_seq_one_letter_code
_entity_poly.pdbx_strand_id
1 'polypeptide(L)'
;MRNKLSTSNARQLALKILLEIDRKNSYTDVALNRALNQSNLSSSDRSLCTELVYGIIRHQRTLDSLIDQLGKKRRNNNPQT
;
A
#
# COMPACT_ATOMS: atom_id res chain seq x y z
N MET A 1 -8.82 -10.25 13.73
CA MET A 1 -7.63 -9.73 14.46
C MET A 1 -7.13 -8.48 13.73
N ARG A 2 -7.26 -7.28 14.32
CA ARG A 2 -6.72 -6.03 13.74
C ARG A 2 -5.22 -6.02 13.95
N ASN A 3 -4.44 -6.31 12.90
CA ASN A 3 -2.99 -6.25 12.98
C ASN A 3 -2.59 -4.78 13.16
N LYS A 4 -1.98 -4.45 14.31
CA LYS A 4 -1.42 -3.11 14.58
C LYS A 4 -0.44 -2.80 13.43
N LEU A 5 -0.65 -1.69 12.72
CA LEU A 5 0.24 -1.24 11.64
C LEU A 5 1.57 -0.81 12.27
N SER A 6 2.48 -1.75 12.48
CA SER A 6 3.83 -1.50 12.98
C SER A 6 4.68 -0.92 11.85
N THR A 7 5.29 0.23 12.12
CA THR A 7 6.20 0.94 11.20
C THR A 7 7.53 0.20 10.95
N SER A 8 7.70 -0.97 11.55
CA SER A 8 8.86 -1.86 11.39
C SER A 8 8.69 -2.87 10.25
N ASN A 9 7.59 -2.83 9.49
CA ASN A 9 7.34 -3.76 8.39
C ASN A 9 7.20 -3.00 7.06
N ALA A 10 8.11 -3.27 6.11
CA ALA A 10 8.15 -2.63 4.79
C ALA A 10 6.80 -2.69 4.05
N ARG A 11 6.11 -3.84 4.10
CA ARG A 11 4.82 -4.03 3.42
C ARG A 11 3.71 -3.18 4.03
N GLN A 12 3.70 -3.05 5.36
CA GLN A 12 2.71 -2.24 6.06
C GLN A 12 2.95 -0.74 5.82
N LEU A 13 4.21 -0.32 5.78
CA LEU A 13 4.56 1.04 5.43
C LEU A 13 4.17 1.37 3.98
N ALA A 14 4.45 0.46 3.04
CA ALA A 14 4.04 0.59 1.64
C ALA A 14 2.51 0.73 1.51
N LEU A 15 1.73 -0.12 2.20
CA LEU A 15 0.27 0.00 2.24
C LEU A 15 -0.19 1.37 2.77
N LYS A 16 0.43 1.85 3.86
CA LYS A 16 0.10 3.16 4.44
C LYS A 16 0.38 4.30 3.45
N ILE A 17 1.52 4.25 2.76
CA ILE A 17 1.90 5.24 1.74
C ILE A 17 0.90 5.22 0.58
N LEU A 18 0.57 4.04 0.05
CA LEU A 18 -0.39 3.89 -1.06
C LEU A 18 -1.77 4.43 -0.68
N LEU A 19 -2.24 4.15 0.54
CA LEU A 19 -3.50 4.71 1.06
C LEU A 19 -3.45 6.24 1.21
N GLU A 20 -2.30 6.80 1.56
CA GLU A 20 -2.13 8.26 1.65
C GLU A 20 -2.15 8.91 0.26
N ILE A 21 -1.46 8.31 -0.71
CA ILE A 21 -1.45 8.78 -2.11
C ILE A 21 -2.87 8.75 -2.68
N ASP A 22 -3.56 7.61 -2.53
CA ASP A 22 -4.93 7.39 -3.02
C ASP A 22 -5.92 8.40 -2.42
N ARG A 23 -5.85 8.63 -1.09
CA ARG A 23 -6.85 9.48 -0.40
C ARG A 23 -6.56 10.97 -0.46
N LYS A 24 -5.29 11.36 -0.50
CA LYS A 24 -4.87 12.77 -0.38
C LYS A 24 -4.36 13.37 -1.68
N ASN A 25 -4.35 12.60 -2.77
CA ASN A 25 -3.77 13.00 -4.05
C ASN A 25 -2.32 13.54 -3.89
N SER A 26 -1.59 13.00 -2.91
CA SER A 26 -0.23 13.42 -2.61
C SER A 26 0.72 12.84 -3.64
N TYR A 27 1.71 13.63 -4.07
CA TYR A 27 2.79 13.12 -4.90
C TYR A 27 3.49 11.94 -4.23
N THR A 28 3.71 10.88 -5.02
CA THR A 28 4.31 9.62 -4.58
C THR A 28 5.62 9.85 -3.84
N ASP A 29 6.51 10.64 -4.44
CA ASP A 29 7.85 10.89 -3.89
C ASP A 29 7.77 11.62 -2.54
N VAL A 30 6.81 12.52 -2.37
CA VAL A 30 6.63 13.28 -1.12
C VAL A 30 6.11 12.38 -0.01
N ALA A 31 5.09 11.56 -0.30
CA ALA A 31 4.52 10.62 0.68
C ALA A 31 5.53 9.53 1.08
N LEU A 32 6.25 8.97 0.09
CA LEU A 32 7.28 7.96 0.29
C LEU A 32 8.45 8.50 1.14
N ASN A 33 9.03 9.64 0.76
CA ASN A 33 10.15 10.23 1.51
C ASN A 33 9.75 10.54 2.95
N ARG A 34 8.58 11.15 3.17
CA ARG A 34 8.06 11.43 4.50
C ARG A 34 7.95 10.16 5.34
N ALA A 35 7.32 9.13 4.80
CA ALA A 35 7.08 7.87 5.50
C ALA A 35 8.39 7.11 5.81
N LEU A 36 9.33 7.06 4.87
CA LEU A 36 10.63 6.42 5.07
C LEU A 36 11.46 7.15 6.13
N ASN A 37 11.48 8.48 6.12
CA ASN A 37 12.20 9.29 7.11
C ASN A 37 11.63 9.15 8.52
N GLN A 38 10.34 8.83 8.65
CA GLN A 38 9.67 8.58 9.93
C GLN A 38 9.73 7.10 10.36
N SER A 39 10.31 6.23 9.54
CA SER A 39 10.39 4.80 9.81
C SER A 39 11.77 4.42 10.36
N ASN A 40 11.81 3.39 11.20
CA ASN A 40 13.06 2.81 11.70
C ASN A 40 13.41 1.53 10.91
N LEU A 41 13.14 1.51 9.60
CA LEU A 41 13.37 0.36 8.74
C LEU A 41 14.86 0.21 8.42
N SER A 42 15.29 -1.05 8.30
CA SER A 42 16.62 -1.39 7.76
C SER A 42 16.76 -0.88 6.32
N SER A 43 17.99 -0.72 5.82
CA SER A 43 18.22 -0.33 4.42
C SER A 43 17.51 -1.27 3.43
N SER A 44 17.56 -2.58 3.68
CA SER A 44 16.88 -3.60 2.87
C SER A 44 15.36 -3.42 2.86
N ASP A 45 14.76 -3.19 4.03
CA ASP A 45 13.32 -2.96 4.15
C ASP A 45 12.87 -1.64 3.51
N ARG A 46 13.72 -0.61 3.56
CA ARG A 46 13.48 0.66 2.87
C ARG A 46 13.46 0.44 1.36
N SER A 47 14.44 -0.28 0.81
CA SER A 47 14.48 -0.63 -0.62
C SER A 47 13.25 -1.44 -1.02
N LEU A 48 12.86 -2.44 -0.23
CA LEU A 48 11.64 -3.22 -0.49
C LEU A 48 10.38 -2.34 -0.47
N CYS A 49 10.27 -1.42 0.50
CA CYS A 49 9.14 -0.50 0.58
C CYS A 49 9.04 0.39 -0.66
N THR A 50 10.16 0.95 -1.09
CA THR A 50 10.28 1.77 -2.30
C THR A 50 9.83 1.02 -3.55
N GLU A 51 10.35 -0.20 -3.77
CA GLU A 51 9.99 -1.02 -4.93
C GLU A 51 8.52 -1.43 -4.91
N LEU A 52 7.96 -1.73 -3.74
CA LEU A 52 6.51 -2.01 -3.64
C LEU A 52 5.68 -0.80 -4.02
N VAL A 53 5.99 0.38 -3.48
CA VAL A 53 5.21 1.61 -3.75
C VAL A 53 5.29 1.98 -5.23
N TYR A 54 6.50 2.11 -5.78
CA TYR A 54 6.64 2.46 -7.19
C TYR A 54 6.16 1.37 -8.14
N GLY A 55 6.38 0.09 -7.80
CA GLY A 55 5.90 -1.04 -8.60
C GLY A 55 4.38 -1.07 -8.68
N ILE A 56 3.68 -0.88 -7.55
CA ILE A 56 2.22 -0.87 -7.52
C ILE A 56 1.67 0.31 -8.33
N ILE A 57 2.26 1.51 -8.18
CA ILE A 57 1.82 2.69 -8.93
C ILE A 57 2.07 2.52 -10.44
N ARG A 58 3.23 2.01 -10.83
CA ARG A 58 3.58 1.75 -12.24
C ARG A 58 2.63 0.75 -12.89
N HIS A 59 2.23 -0.28 -12.14
CA HIS A 59 1.40 -1.37 -12.64
C HIS A 59 -0.07 -1.25 -12.25
N GLN A 60 -0.52 -0.11 -11.73
CA GLN A 60 -1.86 0.06 -11.15
C GLN A 60 -2.96 -0.39 -12.11
N ARG A 61 -2.96 0.09 -13.37
CA ARG A 61 -3.99 -0.30 -14.36
C ARG A 61 -4.01 -1.80 -14.65
N THR A 62 -2.84 -2.43 -14.71
CA THR A 62 -2.73 -3.87 -14.93
C THR A 62 -3.25 -4.64 -13.72
N LEU A 63 -2.87 -4.21 -12.51
CA LEU A 63 -3.35 -4.81 -11.26
C LEU A 63 -4.86 -4.66 -11.13
N ASP A 64 -5.42 -3.48 -11.40
CA ASP A 64 -6.86 -3.21 -11.39
C ASP A 64 -7.59 -4.11 -12.39
N SER A 65 -7.10 -4.21 -13.63
CA SER A 65 -7.68 -5.10 -14.64
C SER A 65 -7.64 -6.57 -14.22
N LEU A 66 -6.56 -7.03 -13.59
CA LEU A 66 -6.44 -8.40 -13.10
C LEU A 66 -7.37 -8.64 -11.91
N ILE A 67 -7.48 -7.67 -10.99
CA ILE A 67 -8.41 -7.72 -9.85
C ILE A 67 -9.86 -7.76 -10.36
N ASP A 68 -10.23 -7.00 -11.38
CA ASP A 68 -11.58 -7.01 -11.94
C ASP A 68 -11.91 -8.35 -12.64
N GLN A 69 -10.93 -8.92 -13.34
CA GLN A 69 -11.09 -10.19 -14.04
C GLN A 69 -11.19 -11.38 -13.08
N LEU A 70 -10.32 -11.43 -12.07
CA LEU A 70 -10.15 -12.56 -11.17
C LEU A 70 -10.93 -12.40 -9.86
N GLY A 71 -11.25 -11.17 -9.48
CA GLY A 71 -11.89 -10.78 -8.22
C GLY A 71 -13.40 -10.94 -8.19
N LYS A 72 -13.99 -11.77 -9.08
CA LYS A 72 -15.39 -12.21 -9.01
C LYS A 72 -15.64 -13.15 -7.82
N LYS A 73 -15.21 -12.75 -6.62
CA LYS A 73 -15.69 -13.32 -5.37
C LYS A 73 -17.05 -12.68 -5.10
N ARG A 74 -18.11 -13.48 -4.93
CA ARG A 74 -19.38 -12.97 -4.41
C ARG A 74 -19.06 -12.21 -3.11
N ARG A 75 -19.30 -10.90 -3.11
CA ARG A 75 -19.35 -10.11 -1.89
C ARG A 75 -20.51 -10.69 -1.11
N ASN A 76 -20.25 -11.56 -0.13
CA ASN A 76 -21.25 -11.87 0.89
C ASN A 76 -21.49 -10.55 1.62
N ASN A 77 -22.44 -9.76 1.10
CA ASN A 77 -23.00 -8.60 1.76
C ASN A 77 -23.70 -9.14 3.00
N ASN A 78 -22.98 -9.24 4.12
CA ASN A 78 -23.63 -9.39 5.40
C ASN A 78 -23.99 -7.96 5.85
N PRO A 79 -25.25 -7.51 5.73
CA PRO A 79 -25.67 -6.31 6.43
C PRO A 79 -25.53 -6.61 7.92
N GLN A 80 -24.54 -6.00 8.56
CA GLN A 80 -24.47 -5.98 10.03
C GLN A 80 -25.56 -5.01 10.48
N THR A 81 -26.66 -5.58 10.99
CA THR A 81 -27.61 -4.93 11.90
C THR A 81 -26.92 -4.47 13.16
#